data_AF-A0A847IAY8-F1
#
_entry.id   AF-A0A847IAY8-F1
#
_cell.length_a   1.000
_cell.length_b   1.000
_cell.length_c   1.000
_cell.angle_alpha   90.00
_cell.angle_beta   90.00
_cell.angle_gamma   90.00
#
_symmetry.space_group_name_H-M   'P 1'
#
loop_
_entity.id
_entity.type
_entity.pdbx_description
1 polymer ?
#
loop_
_entity_poly.entity_id
_entity_poly.type
_entity_poly.pdbx_seq_one_letter_code
_entity_poly.pdbx_strand_id
1 'polypeptide(L)'
;MTLSPNGTATVVLADGAANVEDWPATWAAAGDGIEVTLATMTNRYGPPLGYFVGESWNALLAPSAEDGVTVLHMLDFGDWCSARFGPSRTCGA
;
A
#
# COMPACT_ATOMS: atom_id res chain seq x y z
N MET A 1 0.61 2.38 3.96
CA MET A 1 1.76 1.45 3.86
C MET A 1 2.99 2.06 4.51
N THR A 2 3.94 1.25 4.98
CA THR A 2 5.26 1.71 5.42
C THR A 2 6.35 0.96 4.66
N LEU A 3 7.21 1.70 3.96
CA LEU A 3 8.38 1.17 3.24
C LEU A 3 9.62 1.31 4.12
N SER A 4 10.35 0.22 4.31
CA SER A 4 11.64 0.22 5.01
C SER A 4 12.80 0.17 4.01
N PRO A 5 13.92 0.89 4.23
CA PRO A 5 15.05 0.95 3.30
C PRO A 5 15.71 -0.41 2.97
N ASN A 6 15.44 -1.44 3.77
CA ASN A 6 15.95 -2.80 3.58
C ASN A 6 15.12 -3.63 2.57
N GLY A 7 14.21 -3.02 1.80
CA GLY A 7 13.34 -3.72 0.86
C GLY A 7 12.15 -4.45 1.52
N THR A 8 11.88 -4.18 2.81
CA THR A 8 10.68 -4.71 3.49
C THR A 8 9.59 -3.64 3.58
N ALA A 9 8.35 -4.09 3.66
CA ALA A 9 7.18 -3.25 3.75
C ALA A 9 6.13 -3.82 4.69
N THR A 10 5.30 -2.93 5.26
CA THR A 10 4.04 -3.29 5.89
C THR A 10 2.90 -2.64 5.11
N VAL A 11 2.01 -3.48 4.62
CA VAL A 11 0.81 -3.13 3.88
C VAL A 11 -0.39 -3.37 4.79
N VAL A 12 -1.30 -2.41 4.81
CA VAL A 12 -2.58 -2.60 5.49
C VAL A 12 -3.69 -2.30 4.51
N LEU A 13 -4.50 -3.31 4.24
CA LEU A 13 -5.62 -3.27 3.29
C LEU A 13 -6.90 -3.17 4.12
N ALA A 14 -7.83 -2.32 3.69
CA ALA A 14 -9.08 -2.12 4.41
C ALA A 14 -10.23 -1.83 3.45
N ASP A 15 -11.39 -2.37 3.78
CA ASP A 15 -12.68 -2.01 3.17
C ASP A 15 -13.60 -1.53 4.30
N GLY A 16 -13.79 -0.20 4.35
CA GLY A 16 -14.45 0.49 5.46
C GLY A 16 -13.74 0.29 6.81
N ALA A 17 -14.49 0.48 7.90
CA ALA A 17 -13.98 0.31 9.26
C ALA A 17 -14.04 -1.15 9.76
N ALA A 18 -14.72 -2.03 9.03
CA ALA A 18 -15.08 -3.37 9.50
C ALA A 18 -14.18 -4.48 8.95
N ASN A 19 -13.48 -4.24 7.83
CA ASN A 19 -12.67 -5.26 7.17
C ASN A 19 -11.25 -4.73 7.03
N VAL A 20 -10.29 -5.39 7.68
CA VAL A 20 -8.88 -4.97 7.71
C VAL A 20 -7.97 -6.18 7.64
N GLU A 21 -6.93 -6.10 6.82
CA GLU A 21 -5.88 -7.11 6.74
C GLU A 21 -4.50 -6.46 6.83
N ASP A 22 -3.62 -7.02 7.68
CA ASP A 22 -2.23 -6.59 7.82
C ASP A 22 -1.30 -7.59 7.16
N TRP A 23 -0.50 -7.09 6.23
CA TRP A 23 0.39 -7.87 5.39
C TRP A 23 1.83 -7.36 5.51
N PRO A 24 2.79 -8.20 5.93
CA PRO A 24 4.17 -8.01 5.56
C PRO A 24 4.29 -8.08 4.04
N ALA A 25 5.20 -7.31 3.48
CA ALA A 25 5.46 -7.26 2.06
C ALA A 25 6.96 -7.02 1.80
N THR A 26 7.39 -7.26 0.57
CA THR A 26 8.69 -6.82 0.06
C THR A 26 8.49 -5.76 -0.99
N TRP A 27 9.48 -4.90 -1.18
CA TRP A 27 9.50 -3.97 -2.30
C TRP A 27 10.88 -3.87 -2.91
N ALA A 28 10.92 -3.65 -4.22
CA ALA A 28 12.14 -3.44 -4.98
C ALA A 28 11.90 -2.41 -6.08
N ALA A 29 12.96 -1.76 -6.56
CA ALA A 29 12.86 -0.90 -7.74
C ALA A 29 12.48 -1.74 -8.97
N ALA A 30 11.49 -1.26 -9.72
CA ALA A 30 10.98 -1.91 -10.93
C ALA A 30 10.72 -0.84 -12.00
N GLY A 31 11.60 -0.76 -12.99
CA GLY A 31 11.56 0.29 -14.01
C GLY A 31 11.67 1.69 -13.38
N ASP A 32 10.69 2.55 -13.67
CA ASP A 32 10.59 3.92 -13.13
C ASP A 32 9.87 3.99 -11.76
N GLY A 33 9.49 2.84 -11.20
CA GLY A 33 8.74 2.73 -9.96
C GLY A 33 9.30 1.69 -8.99
N ILE A 34 8.42 1.17 -8.14
CA ILE A 34 8.68 0.03 -7.27
C ILE A 34 7.64 -1.05 -7.52
N GLU A 35 8.05 -2.30 -7.38
CA GLU A 35 7.11 -3.43 -7.25
C GLU A 35 6.97 -3.75 -5.77
N VAL A 36 5.74 -3.94 -5.31
CA VAL A 36 5.41 -4.38 -3.95
C VAL A 36 4.79 -5.75 -4.03
N THR A 37 5.27 -6.70 -3.24
CA THR A 37 4.76 -8.08 -3.21
C THR A 37 4.31 -8.45 -1.80
N LEU A 38 3.08 -8.96 -1.66
CA LEU A 38 2.56 -9.44 -0.39
C LEU A 38 3.23 -10.74 0.05
N ALA A 39 3.58 -10.82 1.33
CA ALA A 39 3.98 -12.06 1.98
C ALA A 39 2.76 -12.73 2.66
N THR A 40 2.98 -13.50 3.72
CA THR A 40 1.89 -14.12 4.47
C THR A 40 1.16 -13.10 5.34
N MET A 41 -0.15 -12.96 5.14
CA MET A 41 -1.03 -12.14 5.99
C MET A 41 -0.83 -12.48 7.47
N THR A 42 -0.63 -11.44 8.29
CA THR A 42 -0.38 -11.58 9.73
C THR A 42 -1.60 -11.35 10.58
N ASN A 43 -2.55 -10.57 10.09
CA ASN A 43 -3.77 -10.25 10.81
C ASN A 43 -4.93 -10.04 9.84
N ARG A 44 -6.13 -10.41 10.28
CA ARG A 44 -7.39 -10.13 9.57
C ARG A 44 -8.51 -9.90 10.56
N TYR A 45 -9.26 -8.84 10.31
CA TYR A 45 -10.54 -8.55 10.93
C TYR A 45 -11.60 -8.50 9.84
N GLY A 46 -12.70 -9.23 10.00
CA GLY A 46 -13.76 -9.37 8.98
C GLY A 46 -13.53 -10.48 7.95
N PRO A 47 -14.41 -10.59 6.94
CA PRO A 47 -14.23 -11.47 5.77
C PRO A 47 -12.95 -11.15 4.98
N PRO A 48 -12.40 -12.10 4.21
CA PRO A 48 -11.23 -11.84 3.37
C PRO A 48 -11.54 -10.79 2.31
N LEU A 49 -10.60 -9.88 2.08
CA LEU A 49 -10.71 -8.85 1.04
C LEU A 49 -10.40 -9.38 -0.37
N GLY A 50 -9.90 -10.61 -0.48
CA GLY A 50 -9.63 -11.28 -1.76
C GLY A 50 -8.16 -11.27 -2.18
N TYR A 51 -7.27 -10.67 -1.40
CA TYR A 51 -5.84 -10.65 -1.67
C TYR A 51 -5.13 -11.94 -1.29
N PHE A 52 -4.01 -12.24 -1.93
CA PHE A 52 -3.29 -13.50 -1.73
C PHE A 52 -1.77 -13.34 -1.63
N VAL A 53 -1.12 -14.35 -1.05
CA VAL A 53 0.34 -14.39 -0.90
C VAL A 53 1.00 -14.38 -2.27
N GLY A 54 2.01 -13.51 -2.44
CA GLY A 54 2.72 -13.35 -3.71
C GLY A 54 2.02 -12.42 -4.70
N GLU A 55 0.85 -11.88 -4.36
CA GLU A 55 0.24 -10.82 -5.14
C GLU A 55 1.15 -9.59 -5.17
N SER A 56 1.32 -9.00 -6.36
CA SER A 56 2.19 -7.85 -6.55
C SER A 56 1.55 -6.75 -7.39
N TRP A 57 1.99 -5.53 -7.13
CA TRP A 57 1.58 -4.35 -7.86
C TRP A 57 2.76 -3.42 -8.09
N ASN A 58 2.75 -2.75 -9.24
CA ASN A 58 3.69 -1.69 -9.54
C ASN A 58 3.17 -0.38 -8.96
N ALA A 59 4.07 0.40 -8.38
CA ALA A 59 3.77 1.66 -7.77
C ALA A 59 4.73 2.75 -8.23
N LEU A 60 4.21 3.95 -8.45
CA LEU A 60 4.97 5.11 -8.89
C LEU A 60 4.94 6.19 -7.82
N LEU A 61 6.11 6.74 -7.51
CA LEU A 61 6.20 7.94 -6.68
C LEU A 61 5.95 9.16 -7.57
N ALA A 62 4.77 9.76 -7.43
CA ALA A 62 4.37 10.93 -8.22
C ALA A 62 4.00 12.09 -7.29
N PRO A 63 4.35 13.35 -7.64
CA PRO A 63 3.82 14.50 -6.95
C PRO A 63 2.31 14.64 -7.22
N SER A 64 1.49 14.56 -6.17
CA SER A 64 0.09 14.99 -6.20
C SER A 64 0.06 16.52 -6.23
N ALA A 65 -0.42 17.08 -7.33
CA ALA A 65 -0.60 18.53 -7.50
C ALA A 65 -1.73 19.07 -6.61
N GLU A 66 -2.71 18.24 -6.27
CA GLU A 66 -3.83 18.57 -5.40
C GLU A 66 -3.38 18.63 -3.94
N ASP A 67 -2.57 17.67 -3.51
CA ASP A 67 -2.15 17.57 -2.11
C ASP A 67 -0.81 18.25 -1.83
N GLY A 68 -0.01 18.56 -2.85
CA GLY A 68 1.35 19.11 -2.72
C GLY A 68 2.34 18.15 -2.04
N VAL A 69 2.14 16.83 -2.17
CA VAL A 69 3.01 15.74 -1.65
C VAL A 69 3.49 14.88 -2.79
N THR A 70 4.59 14.16 -2.57
CA THR A 70 4.79 12.88 -3.26
C THR A 70 3.86 11.81 -2.66
N VAL A 71 3.00 11.25 -3.50
CA VAL A 71 2.14 10.10 -3.21
C VAL A 71 2.71 8.85 -3.88
N LEU A 72 2.41 7.69 -3.31
CA LEU A 72 2.73 6.41 -3.93
C LEU A 72 1.48 5.91 -4.67
N HIS A 73 1.47 6.06 -5.99
CA HIS A 73 0.37 5.61 -6.85
C HIS A 73 0.53 4.11 -7.13
N MET A 74 -0.29 3.26 -6.52
CA MET A 74 -0.34 1.84 -6.82
C MET A 74 -1.21 1.65 -8.08
N LEU A 75 -0.58 1.27 -9.19
CA LEU A 75 -1.26 1.07 -10.46
C LEU A 75 -2.37 0.02 -10.31
N ASP A 76 -3.56 0.33 -10.84
CA ASP A 76 -4.76 -0.52 -10.79
C ASP A 76 -5.29 -0.83 -9.38
N PHE A 77 -4.83 -0.10 -8.36
CA PHE A 77 -5.25 -0.28 -6.97
C PHE A 77 -5.70 1.04 -6.32
N GLY A 78 -4.84 2.06 -6.27
CA GLY A 78 -5.13 3.35 -5.64
C GLY A 78 -3.92 4.08 -5.07
N ASP A 79 -4.13 5.28 -4.52
CA ASP A 79 -3.06 6.12 -3.99
C ASP A 79 -2.77 5.87 -2.51
N TRP A 80 -1.52 5.60 -2.15
CA TRP A 80 -1.06 5.60 -0.77
C TRP A 80 -0.54 6.97 -0.33
N CYS A 81 -1.20 7.53 0.69
CA CYS A 81 -0.91 8.84 1.24
C CYS A 81 0.24 8.86 2.25
N SER A 82 0.91 10.02 2.31
CA SER A 82 1.89 10.38 3.34
C SER A 82 1.22 10.53 4.72
N ALA A 83 1.94 10.14 5.78
CA ALA A 83 1.50 10.25 7.18
C ALA A 83 1.11 11.67 7.63
N ARG A 84 1.43 12.71 6.85
CA ARG A 84 1.07 14.11 7.15
C ARG A 84 -0.43 14.39 7.07
N PHE A 85 -1.20 13.56 6.37
CA PHE A 85 -2.66 13.71 6.23
C PHE A 85 -3.45 12.76 7.14
N GLY A 86 -2.80 12.22 8.16
CA GLY A 86 -3.38 11.23 9.08
C GLY A 86 -3.13 9.80 8.62
N PRO A 87 -3.67 8.80 9.35
CA PRO A 87 -3.50 7.39 9.03
C PRO A 87 -4.36 6.94 7.83
N SER A 88 -4.81 7.85 6.94
CA SER A 88 -5.66 7.46 5.81
C SER A 88 -4.87 6.53 4.90
N ARG A 89 -5.42 5.33 4.73
CA ARG A 89 -4.78 4.23 4.01
C ARG A 89 -4.95 4.35 2.49
N THR A 90 -5.69 5.37 2.05
CA THR A 90 -5.83 5.83 0.67
C THR A 90 -5.93 7.37 0.68
N CYS A 91 -5.34 8.06 -0.29
CA CYS A 91 -5.68 9.46 -0.55
C CYS A 91 -7.05 9.48 -1.23
N GLY A 92 -8.03 10.15 -0.64
CA GLY A 92 -9.38 10.23 -1.20
C GLY A 92 -10.28 9.07 -0.76
N ALA A 93 -10.93 9.25 0.38
CA ALA A 93 -12.24 8.70 0.69
C ALA A 93 -13.12 9.84 1.20
#